data_AF-A0A5T8F8A4-F1
#
_entry.id   AF-A0A5T8F8A4-F1
#
_cell.length_a   1.000
_cell.length_b   1.000
_cell.length_c   1.000
_cell.angle_alpha   90.00
_cell.angle_beta   90.00
_cell.angle_gamma   90.00
#
_symmetry.space_group_name_H-M   'P 1'
#
loop_
_entity.id
_entity.type
_entity.pdbx_description
1 polymer ?
#
loop_
_entity_poly.entity_id
_entity_poly.type
_entity_poly.pdbx_seq_one_letter_code
_entity_poly.pdbx_strand_id
1 'polypeptide(L)' 'INSDISLPYEWNNIGVFSEKLIIDLENNGYTPGIVREWGLPESQIRQRLIIENARQKGK' A
#
# COMPACT_ATOMS: atom_id res chain seq x y z
N ILE A 1 9.53 -23.62 -8.65
CA ILE A 1 9.70 -23.19 -7.25
C ILE A 1 8.54 -22.24 -7.00
N ASN A 2 7.66 -22.56 -6.06
CA ASN A 2 6.34 -21.93 -5.86
C ASN A 2 6.46 -20.42 -5.62
N SER A 3 6.06 -19.61 -6.59
CA SER A 3 5.71 -18.21 -6.40
C SER A 3 4.17 -18.09 -6.36
N ASP A 4 3.66 -17.02 -5.75
CA ASP A 4 2.29 -16.51 -5.96
C ASP A 4 1.16 -16.85 -4.96
N ILE A 5 1.44 -17.13 -3.69
CA ILE A 5 0.36 -17.10 -2.66
C ILE A 5 0.81 -16.44 -1.34
N SER A 6 1.39 -15.24 -1.37
CA SER A 6 1.64 -14.51 -0.10
C SER A 6 1.43 -12.99 -0.13
N LEU A 7 1.29 -12.35 -1.29
CA LEU A 7 1.12 -10.90 -1.36
C LEU A 7 -0.18 -10.37 -0.72
N PRO A 8 -1.39 -10.87 -1.06
CA PRO A 8 -2.61 -10.33 -0.46
C PRO A 8 -2.72 -10.61 1.05
N TYR A 9 -2.04 -11.64 1.58
CA TYR A 9 -2.17 -12.00 3.01
C TYR A 9 -1.62 -10.91 3.94
N GLU A 10 -0.46 -10.33 3.63
CA GLU A 10 0.13 -9.29 4.48
C GLU A 10 -0.63 -7.96 4.42
N TRP A 11 -1.15 -7.61 3.24
CA TRP A 11 -2.01 -6.45 3.05
C TRP A 11 -3.34 -6.59 3.79
N ASN A 12 -3.97 -7.77 3.68
CA ASN A 12 -5.21 -8.06 4.40
C ASN A 12 -5.01 -8.00 5.92
N ASN A 13 -3.84 -8.42 6.45
CA ASN A 13 -3.50 -8.35 7.87
C ASN A 13 -3.40 -6.90 8.41
N ILE A 14 -3.24 -5.90 7.54
CA ILE A 14 -3.23 -4.48 7.92
C ILE A 14 -4.51 -3.76 7.53
N GLY A 15 -5.53 -4.50 7.09
CA GLY A 15 -6.82 -3.94 6.70
C GLY A 15 -6.81 -3.26 5.33
N VAL A 16 -5.92 -3.67 4.42
CA VAL A 16 -5.92 -3.23 3.01
C VAL A 16 -6.35 -4.41 2.14
N PHE A 17 -7.53 -4.30 1.52
CA PHE A 17 -8.16 -5.39 0.77
C PHE A 17 -8.32 -5.09 -0.72
N SER A 18 -8.28 -3.81 -1.09
CA SER A 18 -8.41 -3.37 -2.47
C SER A 18 -7.15 -3.72 -3.25
N GLU A 19 -7.25 -4.72 -4.14
CA GLU A 19 -6.17 -5.13 -5.05
C GLU A 19 -5.58 -3.95 -5.83
N LYS A 20 -6.44 -3.04 -6.32
CA LYS A 20 -5.99 -1.81 -6.99
C LYS A 20 -5.13 -0.94 -6.07
N LEU A 21 -5.53 -0.77 -4.81
CA LEU A 21 -4.75 0.02 -3.85
C LEU A 21 -3.41 -0.66 -3.53
N ILE A 22 -3.40 -1.99 -3.40
CA ILE A 22 -2.19 -2.79 -3.18
C ILE A 22 -1.20 -2.56 -4.33
N ILE A 23 -1.65 -2.72 -5.57
CA ILE A 23 -0.83 -2.50 -6.77
C ILE A 23 -0.32 -1.05 -6.80
N ASP A 24 -1.18 -0.06 -6.51
CA ASP A 24 -0.80 1.35 -6.47
C ASP A 24 0.30 1.58 -5.40
N LEU A 25 0.21 0.96 -4.24
CA LEU A 25 1.20 1.07 -3.15
C LEU A 25 2.54 0.42 -3.55
N GLU A 26 2.49 -0.80 -4.08
CA GLU A 26 3.67 -1.56 -4.50
C GLU A 26 4.41 -0.85 -5.64
N ASN A 27 3.68 -0.30 -6.61
CA ASN A 27 4.25 0.51 -7.70
C ASN A 27 4.96 1.79 -7.21
N ASN A 28 4.62 2.28 -6.01
CA ASN A 28 5.28 3.41 -5.38
C ASN A 28 6.32 2.97 -4.32
N GLY A 29 6.68 1.69 -4.29
CA GLY A 29 7.71 1.14 -3.41
C GLY A 29 7.27 0.95 -1.95
N TYR A 30 5.96 1.02 -1.67
CA TYR A 30 5.44 0.80 -0.32
C TYR A 30 5.22 -0.69 -0.05
N THR A 31 5.63 -1.13 1.13
CA THR A 31 5.39 -2.49 1.64
C THR A 31 4.29 -2.45 2.71
N PRO A 32 3.66 -3.60 3.04
CA PRO A 32 2.70 -3.67 4.15
C PRO A 32 3.26 -3.14 5.47
N GLY A 33 4.57 -3.31 5.73
CA GLY A 33 5.24 -2.77 6.90
C GLY A 33 5.19 -1.24 6.96
N ILE A 34 5.58 -0.56 5.88
CA ILE A 34 5.57 0.91 5.79
C ILE A 34 4.14 1.45 5.92
N VAL A 35 3.17 0.79 5.29
CA VAL A 35 1.77 1.23 5.34
C VAL A 35 1.15 1.00 6.71
N ARG A 36 1.53 -0.07 7.41
CA ARG A 36 1.14 -0.31 8.81
C ARG A 36 1.57 0.85 9.72
N GLU A 37 2.76 1.40 9.51
CA GLU A 37 3.28 2.54 10.28
C GLU A 37 2.47 3.82 10.06
N TRP A 38 1.69 3.94 8.98
CA TRP A 38 0.80 5.08 8.80
C TRP A 38 -0.33 5.08 9.84
N GLY A 39 -0.72 3.91 10.37
CA GLY A 39 -1.79 3.79 11.35
C GLY A 39 -3.15 4.29 10.84
N LEU A 40 -3.37 4.22 9.52
CA LEU A 40 -4.55 4.75 8.85
C LEU A 40 -5.48 3.61 8.41
N PRO A 41 -6.81 3.82 8.40
CA PRO A 41 -7.73 2.91 7.73
C PRO A 41 -7.56 2.97 6.21
N GLU A 42 -7.99 1.91 5.50
CA GLU A 42 -7.85 1.77 4.04
C GLU A 42 -8.30 3.00 3.23
N SER A 43 -9.43 3.60 3.63
CA SER A 43 -9.97 4.81 2.98
C SER A 43 -9.01 6.01 3.02
N GLN A 44 -8.21 6.11 4.08
CA GLN A 44 -7.21 7.17 4.28
C GLN A 44 -5.84 6.80 3.70
N ILE A 45 -5.51 5.51 3.61
CA ILE A 45 -4.28 5.02 2.95
C ILE A 45 -4.25 5.49 1.48
N ARG A 46 -5.38 5.40 0.77
CA ARG A 46 -5.47 5.92 -0.62
C ARG A 46 -5.18 7.42 -0.71
N GLN A 47 -5.73 8.22 0.20
CA GLN A 47 -5.48 9.66 0.23
C GLN A 47 -4.01 9.97 0.55
N ARG A 48 -3.43 9.23 1.50
CA ARG A 48 -2.02 9.34 1.89
C ARG A 48 -1.08 9.07 0.73
N LEU A 49 -1.35 8.02 -0.04
CA LEU A 49 -0.58 7.68 -1.24
C LEU A 49 -0.59 8.81 -2.27
N ILE A 50 -1.75 9.42 -2.54
CA ILE A 50 -1.86 10.56 -3.48
C ILE A 50 -0.99 11.73 -3.02
N ILE A 51 -1.01 12.05 -1.73
CA ILE A 51 -0.20 13.14 -1.15
C ILE A 51 1.30 12.86 -1.27
N GLU A 52 1.74 11.64 -0.98
CA GLU A 52 3.15 11.26 -1.11
C GLU A 52 3.62 11.28 -2.58
N ASN A 53 2.79 10.78 -3.50
CA ASN A 53 3.12 10.82 -4.93
C ASN A 53 3.21 12.25 -5.47
N ALA A 54 2.35 13.16 -4.98
CA ALA A 54 2.43 14.57 -5.32
C ALA A 54 3.72 15.23 -4.78
N ARG A 55 4.15 14.85 -3.57
CA ARG A 55 5.41 15.33 -2.97
C ARG A 55 6.64 14.85 -3.73
N GLN A 56 6.62 13.63 -4.27
CA GLN A 56 7.73 13.07 -5.04
C GLN A 56 7.88 13.71 -6.43
N LYS A 57 6.77 14.06 -7.09
CA LYS A 57 6.76 14.69 -8.43
C LYS A 57 7.10 16.18 -8.43
N GLY A 58 7.02 16.85 -7.28
CA GLY A 58 7.32 18.28 -7.13
C GLY A 58 8.79 18.59 -6.79
N LYS A 59 9.65 17.57 -6.72
CA LYS A 59 11.10 17.68 -6.55
C LYS A 59 11.81 17.38 -7.85
#